data_AF-A0A962UGG9-F1
#
_entry.id   AF-A0A962UGG9-F1
#
_cell.length_a   1.000
_cell.length_b   1.000
_cell.length_c   1.000
_cell.angle_alpha   90.00
_cell.angle_beta   90.00
_cell.angle_gamma   90.00
#
_symmetry.space_group_name_H-M   'P 1'
#
loop_
_entity.id
_entity.type
_entity.pdbx_description
1 polymer ?
#
loop_
_entity_poly.entity_id
_entity_poly.type
_entity_poly.pdbx_seq_one_letter_code
_entity_poly.pdbx_strand_id
1 'polypeptide(L)' 'KQERRALRLMVQDATLEWSEPGVAVLGFRLPAGAYATTVLREWIEPDINPAR' A
#
# COMPACT_ATOMS: atom_id res chain seq x y z
N LYS A 1 -12.66 23.50 -15.64
CA LYS A 1 -13.39 22.59 -14.72
C LYS A 1 -12.33 21.97 -13.82
N GLN A 2 -12.29 22.31 -12.53
CA GLN A 2 -11.18 21.91 -11.64
C GLN A 2 -11.39 20.46 -11.19
N GLU A 3 -10.39 19.59 -11.41
CA GLU A 3 -10.44 18.20 -10.97
C GLU A 3 -10.24 18.13 -9.45
N ARG A 4 -11.17 17.49 -8.74
CA ARG A 4 -11.10 17.34 -7.28
C ARG A 4 -10.55 15.96 -6.95
N ARG A 5 -9.42 15.90 -6.25
CA ARG A 5 -8.81 14.66 -5.76
C ARG A 5 -8.90 14.61 -4.24
N ALA A 6 -9.32 13.47 -3.69
CA ALA A 6 -9.33 13.25 -2.25
C ALA A 6 -7.89 13.28 -1.70
N LEU A 7 -7.68 13.94 -0.56
CA LEU A 7 -6.35 14.07 0.08
C LEU A 7 -5.92 12.79 0.81
N ARG A 8 -6.88 11.94 1.19
CA ARG A 8 -6.65 10.67 1.86
C ARG A 8 -7.26 9.54 1.04
N LEU A 9 -6.56 8.42 1.00
CA LEU A 9 -7.03 7.18 0.38
C LEU A 9 -7.56 6.25 1.47
N MET A 10 -8.85 5.96 1.43
CA MET A 10 -9.47 5.00 2.35
C MET A 10 -9.39 3.60 1.74
N VAL A 11 -8.60 2.74 2.37
CA VAL A 11 -8.45 1.32 2.00
C VAL A 11 -9.62 0.52 2.60
N GLN A 12 -10.19 -0.39 1.83
CA GLN A 12 -11.31 -1.24 2.25
C GLN A 12 -10.88 -2.69 2.42
N ASP A 13 -11.53 -3.41 3.35
CA ASP A 13 -11.32 -4.83 3.65
C ASP A 13 -9.84 -5.20 3.79
N ALA A 14 -9.10 -4.42 4.57
CA ALA A 14 -7.68 -4.67 4.79
C ALA A 14 -7.49 -5.93 5.64
N THR A 15 -6.71 -6.88 5.12
CA THR A 15 -6.29 -8.10 5.83
C THR A 15 -4.78 -8.21 5.77
N LEU A 16 -4.19 -8.78 6.83
CA LEU A 16 -2.77 -9.05 6.92
C LEU A 16 -2.56 -10.46 7.47
N GLU A 17 -1.89 -11.30 6.70
CA GLU A 17 -1.53 -12.66 7.07
C GLU A 17 -0.02 -12.85 6.95
N TRP A 18 0.59 -13.49 7.94
CA TRP A 18 2.00 -13.87 7.92
C TRP A 18 2.09 -15.34 7.50
N SER A 19 2.56 -15.60 6.28
CA SER A 19 2.57 -16.96 5.72
C SER A 19 3.84 -17.73 6.10
N GLU A 20 4.99 -17.06 6.06
CA GLU A 20 6.32 -17.62 6.35
C GLU A 20 7.19 -16.54 7.04
N PRO A 21 8.30 -16.90 7.70
CA PRO A 21 9.22 -15.92 8.27
C PRO A 21 9.68 -14.90 7.22
N GLY A 22 9.36 -13.62 7.44
CA GLY A 22 9.72 -12.54 6.52
C GLY A 22 8.76 -12.33 5.35
N VAL A 23 7.67 -13.08 5.24
CA VAL A 23 6.67 -12.94 4.19
C VAL A 23 5.32 -12.53 4.78
N ALA A 24 4.77 -11.43 4.26
CA ALA A 24 3.45 -10.92 4.61
C ALA A 24 2.55 -10.89 3.38
N VAL A 25 1.32 -11.38 3.51
CA VAL A 25 0.26 -11.29 2.52
C VAL A 25 -0.71 -10.20 2.95
N LEU A 26 -0.74 -9.12 2.18
CA LEU A 26 -1.61 -7.97 2.44
C LEU A 26 -2.76 -7.97 1.42
N GLY A 27 -3.99 -8.16 1.91
CA GLY A 27 -5.22 -8.08 1.10
C GLY A 27 -5.92 -6.74 1.33
N PHE A 28 -6.39 -6.10 0.25
CA PHE A 28 -7.19 -4.88 0.36
C PHE A 28 -7.87 -4.50 -0.97
N ARG A 29 -8.92 -3.67 -0.88
CA ARG A 29 -9.59 -3.08 -2.04
C ARG A 29 -9.35 -1.57 -2.11
N LEU A 30 -9.12 -1.08 -3.32
CA LEU A 30 -8.92 0.34 -3.62
C LEU A 30 -10.00 0.88 -4.57
N PRO A 31 -10.38 2.17 -4.43
CA PRO A 31 -11.19 2.84 -5.45
C PRO A 31 -10.43 2.91 -6.78
N ALA A 32 -11.18 2.99 -7.88
CA ALA A 32 -10.60 3.15 -9.20
C ALA A 32 -9.70 4.41 -9.28
N GLY A 33 -8.54 4.28 -9.92
CA GLY A 33 -7.57 5.37 -10.05
C GLY A 33 -6.65 5.58 -8.84
N ALA A 34 -6.73 4.72 -7.82
CA ALA A 34 -5.73 4.63 -6.76
C ALA A 34 -4.70 3.52 -7.05
N TYR A 35 -3.50 3.65 -6.47
CA TYR A 35 -2.40 2.72 -6.70
C TYR A 35 -2.10 1.92 -5.43
N ALA A 36 -1.89 0.61 -5.57
CA ALA A 36 -1.49 -0.27 -4.47
C ALA A 36 -0.17 0.16 -3.82
N THR A 37 0.74 0.74 -4.60
CA THR A 37 2.03 1.25 -4.12
C THR A 37 1.88 2.38 -3.10
N THR A 38 0.78 3.15 -3.13
CA THR A 38 0.48 4.15 -2.10
C THR A 38 0.24 3.49 -0.74
N VAL A 39 -0.41 2.33 -0.71
CA VAL A 39 -0.60 1.57 0.53
C VAL A 39 0.72 0.97 1.00
N LEU A 40 1.48 0.34 0.09
CA LEU A 40 2.76 -0.29 0.44
C LEU A 40 3.79 0.70 0.97
N ARG A 41 3.81 1.93 0.44
CA ARG A 41 4.70 3.01 0.92
C ARG A 41 4.52 3.33 2.40
N GLU A 42 3.30 3.19 2.93
CA GLU A 42 3.03 3.46 4.34
C GLU A 42 3.50 2.32 5.27
N TRP A 43 3.80 1.15 4.71
CA TRP A 43 4.17 -0.06 5.46
C TRP A 43 5.64 -0.43 5.33
N ILE A 44 6.27 -0.06 4.21
CA ILE A 44 7.60 -0.52 3.85
C ILE A 44 8.49 0.69 3.69
N GLU A 45 9.55 0.74 4.49
CA GLU A 45 10.70 1.58 4.19
C GLU A 45 11.54 0.84 3.14
N PRO A 46 11.64 1.36 1.90
CA PRO A 46 12.48 0.73 0.91
C PRO A 46 13.93 0.78 1.40
N ASP A 47 14.62 -0.36 1.38
CA ASP A 47 16.06 -0.38 1.59
C ASP A 47 16.70 0.37 0.41
N ILE A 48 17.08 1.62 0.68
CA ILE A 48 17.73 2.53 -0.27
C ILE A 48 19.26 2.43 -0.18
N ASN A 49 19.79 1.37 0.43
CA ASN A 49 21.23 1.15 0.49
C ASN A 49 21.68 0.22 -0.65
N PRO A 50 22.36 0.72 -1.69
CA PRO A 50 22.81 -0.11 -2.81
C PRO A 50 23.94 -1.09 -2.45
N ALA A 51 24.45 -1.07 -1.22
CA ALA A 51 25.62 -1.85 -0.78
C ALA A 51 25.31 -3.01 0.16
N ARG A 52 24.04 -3.46 0.26
CA ARG A 52 23.63 -4.57 1.11
C ARG A 52 23.21 -5.81 0.31
#